data_AF-A0A1Z4MX25-F1
#
_entry.id   AF-A0A1Z4MX25-F1
#
_cell.length_a   1.000
_cell.length_b   1.000
_cell.length_c   1.000
_cell.angle_alpha   90.00
_cell.angle_beta   90.00
_cell.angle_gamma   90.00
#
_symmetry.space_group_name_H-M   'P 1'
#
loop_
_entity.id
_entity.type
_entity.pdbx_description
1 polymer ?
#
loop_
_entity_poly.entity_id
_entity_poly.type
_entity_poly.pdbx_seq_one_letter_code
_entity_poly.pdbx_strand_id
1 'polypeptide(L)'
;MQQNKWMCNGIVENGQQHPNQELQGIYKPYNNYGNDCVISHLTQEQVVGDASKSPFKASAISLLAGILAASGVGCRAVVSSSSPNPSASASASPSKETGNQCSTDKLVKKSGNLFGAIEVGGKGVKGKVIQELATLNEDGAKLVVFRKEKIEDRNVNAPNPDSKLAAVKAVKSTFQDIQKRFNISCEQIVIYGSSGFVQDAPAPHREVIAQEVRQATGRTMKFITSEEEASFGFDGVVPAWRLNETIVVDIGSSNTKGAYLDSNNKHITFSFPFGTGRFTREVKKSQGNIDFTKAAENLKQKKLIPQIASEVQLKPGMQTLPRVYLAGGISWALSTLTRPCSKKVYTVAGKNQERLDSFVPISSEDIKTFYYNATQDKKALFNPDLSNCSTERREEVQKDIAKIQTGTFSEDELIAGSEILRAFNQELNWSGKQVFFVPSAKDALPIGYLQQQLKKVEEDADQ
;
A
#
# COMPACT_ATOMS: atom_id res chain seq x y z
N MET A 1 -29.11 -0.53 33.93
CA MET A 1 -29.41 -1.04 32.57
C MET A 1 -30.77 -0.52 32.16
N GLN A 2 -30.84 0.58 31.39
CA GLN A 2 -32.08 1.00 30.74
C GLN A 2 -32.16 0.30 29.38
N GLN A 3 -33.14 -0.59 29.23
CA GLN A 3 -33.43 -1.24 27.95
C GLN A 3 -34.31 -0.29 27.11
N ASN A 4 -33.85 0.07 25.92
CA ASN A 4 -34.65 0.81 24.95
C ASN A 4 -35.81 -0.07 24.48
N LYS A 5 -37.05 0.30 24.87
CA LYS A 5 -38.28 -0.31 24.36
C LYS A 5 -38.55 0.21 22.96
N TRP A 6 -38.80 -0.71 22.02
CA TRP A 6 -39.37 -0.38 20.72
C TRP A 6 -40.88 -0.18 20.87
N MET A 7 -41.41 0.95 20.41
CA MET A 7 -42.86 1.16 20.26
C MET A 7 -43.15 1.39 18.78
N CYS A 8 -43.93 0.50 18.17
CA CYS A 8 -44.46 0.68 16.83
C CYS A 8 -45.94 1.05 16.93
N ASN A 9 -46.29 2.26 16.48
CA ASN A 9 -47.69 2.71 16.34
C ASN A 9 -48.14 2.66 14.86
N GLY A 10 -47.88 1.54 14.17
CA GLY A 10 -48.17 1.39 12.75
C GLY A 10 -49.51 0.69 12.49
N ILE A 11 -50.36 1.30 11.64
CA ILE A 11 -51.49 0.64 10.98
C ILE A 11 -50.95 -0.09 9.74
N VAL A 12 -51.40 -1.32 9.50
CA VAL A 12 -50.96 -2.16 8.38
C VAL A 12 -51.39 -1.54 7.03
N GLU A 13 -50.48 -1.50 6.06
CA GLU A 13 -50.59 -0.78 4.77
C GLU A 13 -51.77 -1.25 3.88
N ASN A 14 -52.37 -2.39 4.20
CA ASN A 14 -53.46 -3.05 3.49
C ASN A 14 -54.80 -3.05 4.26
N GLY A 15 -54.91 -2.30 5.36
CA GLY A 15 -56.20 -2.00 6.03
C GLY A 15 -56.92 -3.18 6.69
N GLN A 16 -56.28 -4.36 6.82
CA GLN A 16 -56.85 -5.52 7.51
C GLN A 16 -56.25 -5.69 8.91
N GLN A 17 -57.11 -5.92 9.91
CA GLN A 17 -56.71 -6.36 11.25
C GLN A 17 -56.41 -7.87 11.24
N HIS A 18 -55.25 -8.26 11.78
CA HIS A 18 -54.92 -9.67 12.04
C HIS A 18 -55.26 -10.04 13.49
N PRO A 19 -55.82 -11.24 13.74
CA PRO A 19 -56.42 -11.62 15.03
C PRO A 19 -55.44 -11.83 16.20
N ASN A 20 -54.13 -11.64 16.00
CA ASN A 20 -53.10 -11.88 17.03
C ASN A 20 -52.30 -10.62 17.38
N GLN A 21 -52.96 -9.46 17.53
CA GLN A 21 -52.36 -8.26 18.13
C GLN A 21 -52.27 -8.37 19.66
N GLU A 22 -51.56 -9.36 20.18
CA GLU A 22 -51.01 -9.30 21.54
C GLU A 22 -49.52 -8.94 21.44
N LEU A 23 -49.23 -7.66 21.66
CA LEU A 23 -47.90 -7.06 21.55
C LEU A 23 -47.08 -7.26 22.83
N GLN A 24 -46.60 -8.48 23.11
CA GLN A 24 -45.42 -8.70 23.97
C GLN A 24 -44.61 -9.92 23.51
N GLY A 25 -43.43 -9.67 22.93
CA GLY A 25 -42.49 -10.72 22.54
C GLY A 25 -41.20 -10.17 21.91
N ILE A 26 -40.09 -10.90 22.08
CA ILE A 26 -38.80 -10.61 21.46
C ILE A 26 -38.82 -11.17 20.03
N TYR A 27 -38.76 -10.30 19.02
CA TYR A 27 -38.70 -10.72 17.62
C TYR A 27 -37.29 -10.59 17.05
N LYS A 28 -36.88 -11.54 16.20
CA LYS A 28 -35.64 -11.45 15.42
C LYS A 28 -35.83 -10.45 14.27
N PRO A 29 -34.80 -9.67 13.89
CA PRO A 29 -34.95 -8.66 12.86
C PRO A 29 -35.07 -9.33 11.48
N TYR A 30 -35.88 -8.70 10.62
CA TYR A 30 -36.16 -9.02 9.21
C TYR A 30 -37.21 -10.10 8.94
N ASN A 31 -38.45 -9.66 8.78
CA ASN A 31 -39.23 -9.72 7.52
C ASN A 31 -40.62 -9.10 7.78
N ASN A 32 -41.09 -8.23 6.87
CA ASN A 32 -42.48 -7.75 6.72
C ASN A 32 -42.90 -6.36 7.25
N TYR A 33 -42.04 -5.34 7.33
CA TYR A 33 -42.54 -3.96 7.45
C TYR A 33 -41.87 -3.04 6.42
N GLY A 34 -42.70 -2.27 5.72
CA GLY A 34 -42.30 -1.28 4.71
C GLY A 34 -41.47 -0.12 5.30
N ASN A 35 -41.16 0.85 4.45
CA ASN A 35 -40.09 1.85 4.63
C ASN A 35 -40.16 2.80 5.85
N ASP A 36 -41.12 2.65 6.76
CA ASP A 36 -41.44 3.65 7.79
C ASP A 36 -40.93 3.32 9.21
N CYS A 37 -39.98 2.39 9.36
CA CYS A 37 -39.32 2.15 10.65
C CYS A 37 -38.12 3.10 10.84
N VAL A 38 -38.32 4.25 11.48
CA VAL A 38 -37.24 5.19 11.83
C VAL A 38 -36.80 4.99 13.28
N ILE A 39 -35.49 4.92 13.52
CA ILE A 39 -34.87 5.04 14.84
C ILE A 39 -35.26 6.40 15.43
N SER A 40 -35.67 6.43 16.69
CA SER A 40 -36.01 7.67 17.41
C SER A 40 -34.91 8.74 17.24
N HIS A 41 -35.33 9.93 16.78
CA HIS A 41 -34.59 11.22 16.66
C HIS A 41 -34.16 11.71 15.27
N LEU A 42 -34.88 11.38 14.19
CA LEU A 42 -34.77 12.13 12.92
C LEU A 42 -36.14 12.66 12.50
N THR A 43 -36.22 13.93 12.08
CA THR A 43 -37.47 14.52 11.56
C THR A 43 -37.65 14.19 10.08
N GLN A 44 -38.90 14.23 9.60
CA GLN A 44 -39.25 13.92 8.21
C GLN A 44 -38.53 14.85 7.20
N GLU A 45 -38.21 16.09 7.57
CA GLU A 45 -37.42 17.00 6.73
C GLU A 45 -35.95 16.57 6.55
N GLN A 46 -35.44 15.68 7.39
CA GLN A 46 -34.08 15.14 7.28
C GLN A 46 -34.00 13.91 6.35
N VAL A 47 -35.14 13.37 5.93
CA VAL A 47 -35.24 12.15 5.11
C VAL A 47 -35.56 12.44 3.64
N VAL A 48 -36.15 13.61 3.33
CA VAL A 48 -36.48 13.98 1.95
C VAL A 48 -35.85 15.34 1.61
N GLY A 49 -34.75 15.32 0.86
CA GLY A 49 -34.06 16.53 0.40
C GLY A 49 -34.95 17.39 -0.49
N ASP A 50 -35.07 18.67 -0.14
CA ASP A 50 -35.85 19.67 -0.87
C ASP A 50 -35.25 19.96 -2.26
N ALA A 51 -35.98 19.57 -3.31
CA ALA A 51 -35.58 19.68 -4.71
C ALA A 51 -35.96 21.02 -5.38
N SER A 52 -36.18 22.09 -4.61
CA SER A 52 -36.79 23.33 -5.14
C SER A 52 -35.86 24.53 -5.39
N LYS A 53 -34.53 24.37 -5.49
CA LYS A 53 -33.63 25.50 -5.82
C LYS A 53 -32.54 25.17 -6.85
N SER A 54 -32.62 25.84 -8.00
CA SER A 54 -31.57 25.94 -9.03
C SER A 54 -31.15 27.42 -9.22
N PRO A 55 -30.07 27.75 -9.96
CA PRO A 55 -28.81 28.17 -9.35
C PRO A 55 -28.50 29.68 -9.54
N PHE A 56 -27.65 30.19 -8.65
CA PHE A 56 -27.06 31.52 -8.77
C PHE A 56 -26.00 31.55 -9.89
N LYS A 57 -26.14 32.55 -10.78
CA LYS A 57 -25.15 32.97 -11.78
C LYS A 57 -24.01 33.71 -11.09
N ALA A 58 -22.76 33.48 -11.51
CA ALA A 58 -21.68 34.43 -11.34
C ALA A 58 -20.77 34.48 -12.58
N SER A 59 -20.39 35.70 -12.91
CA SER A 59 -19.96 36.21 -14.21
C SER A 59 -18.54 35.82 -14.64
N ALA A 60 -18.36 35.72 -15.94
CA ALA A 60 -17.07 35.78 -16.61
C ALA A 60 -16.50 37.21 -16.57
N ILE A 61 -15.20 37.34 -16.32
CA ILE A 61 -14.43 38.55 -16.62
C ILE A 61 -13.29 38.14 -17.54
N SER A 62 -13.31 38.69 -18.75
CA SER A 62 -12.22 38.68 -19.71
C SER A 62 -11.21 39.77 -19.35
N LEU A 63 -9.92 39.49 -19.50
CA LEU A 63 -8.92 40.53 -19.71
C LEU A 63 -7.88 40.04 -20.72
N LEU A 64 -7.62 40.95 -21.65
CA LEU A 64 -6.88 40.85 -22.90
C LEU A 64 -5.49 41.46 -22.74
N ALA A 65 -4.61 41.15 -23.71
CA ALA A 65 -3.32 41.77 -24.05
C ALA A 65 -2.08 41.31 -23.23
N GLY A 66 -0.90 41.07 -23.81
CA GLY A 66 -0.44 41.19 -25.20
C GLY A 66 1.10 41.26 -25.26
N ILE A 67 1.66 40.64 -26.32
CA ILE A 67 2.87 41.02 -27.09
C ILE A 67 4.26 41.04 -26.39
N LEU A 68 5.20 40.19 -26.86
CA LEU A 68 6.44 40.61 -27.58
C LEU A 68 7.37 39.42 -27.91
N ALA A 69 7.88 39.46 -29.14
CA ALA A 69 8.82 38.53 -29.77
C ALA A 69 10.25 39.12 -29.79
N ALA A 70 11.28 38.26 -29.84
CA ALA A 70 12.62 38.45 -30.45
C ALA A 70 13.53 37.29 -29.96
N SER A 71 13.98 36.33 -30.78
CA SER A 71 15.05 36.35 -31.80
C SER A 71 16.48 36.55 -31.27
N GLY A 72 17.38 35.62 -31.60
CA GLY A 72 18.86 35.72 -31.49
C GLY A 72 19.46 34.37 -31.05
N VAL A 73 19.85 33.44 -31.93
CA VAL A 73 21.04 33.40 -32.80
C VAL A 73 22.37 33.54 -32.04
N GLY A 74 23.15 32.44 -32.06
CA GLY A 74 24.60 32.51 -32.30
C GLY A 74 25.52 32.13 -31.13
N CYS A 75 26.19 30.97 -31.25
CA CYS A 75 27.66 30.83 -31.24
C CYS A 75 28.01 29.33 -31.28
N ARG A 76 28.48 28.85 -32.43
CA ARG A 76 29.90 28.62 -32.79
C ARG A 76 30.52 27.42 -32.10
N ALA A 77 30.64 26.34 -32.89
CA ALA A 77 31.62 25.30 -32.72
C ALA A 77 33.03 25.83 -33.00
N VAL A 78 34.02 25.34 -32.24
CA VAL A 78 35.43 25.32 -32.64
C VAL A 78 35.94 23.89 -32.45
N VAL A 79 36.57 23.42 -33.52
CA VAL A 79 37.18 22.11 -33.75
C VAL A 79 38.68 22.19 -33.41
N SER A 80 39.30 21.01 -33.23
CA SER A 80 40.74 20.73 -33.44
C SER A 80 41.64 20.98 -32.22
N SER A 81 42.66 20.18 -31.87
CA SER A 81 43.19 18.88 -32.31
C SER A 81 44.41 18.52 -31.44
N SER A 82 44.73 17.22 -31.37
CA SER A 82 46.09 16.62 -31.34
C SER A 82 47.07 16.85 -30.16
N SER A 83 47.35 15.73 -29.47
CA SER A 83 48.57 15.17 -28.82
C SER A 83 49.96 15.80 -29.11
N PRO A 84 51.07 15.54 -28.33
CA PRO A 84 51.40 14.30 -27.59
C PRO A 84 52.08 14.42 -26.20
N ASN A 85 52.28 13.25 -25.56
CA ASN A 85 53.02 12.96 -24.32
C ASN A 85 54.44 13.58 -24.25
N PRO A 86 55.01 13.76 -23.04
CA PRO A 86 55.88 12.71 -22.50
C PRO A 86 55.66 12.40 -21.00
N SER A 87 55.92 11.12 -20.72
CA SER A 87 56.23 10.48 -19.45
C SER A 87 56.86 11.36 -18.36
N ALA A 88 56.24 11.37 -17.18
CA ALA A 88 56.94 11.59 -15.91
C ALA A 88 56.27 10.74 -14.82
N SER A 89 57.11 9.93 -14.18
CA SER A 89 56.82 9.11 -13.01
C SER A 89 56.40 9.98 -11.82
N ALA A 90 55.22 9.74 -11.27
CA ALA A 90 54.84 10.23 -9.95
C ALA A 90 54.00 9.18 -9.22
N SER A 91 54.64 8.56 -8.23
CA SER A 91 54.09 8.24 -6.91
C SER A 91 52.57 8.37 -6.78
N ALA A 92 51.90 7.22 -6.71
CA ALA A 92 50.48 7.12 -6.38
C ALA A 92 50.24 7.69 -4.96
N SER A 93 49.84 8.95 -4.92
CA SER A 93 49.12 9.50 -3.78
C SER A 93 47.72 8.88 -3.79
N PRO A 94 47.19 8.40 -2.65
CA PRO A 94 45.82 7.94 -2.61
C PRO A 94 44.92 9.13 -2.92
N SER A 95 44.14 9.02 -3.99
CA SER A 95 43.03 9.91 -4.26
C SER A 95 42.13 9.91 -3.03
N LYS A 96 42.16 11.01 -2.27
CA LYS A 96 41.12 11.33 -1.29
C LYS A 96 39.83 11.50 -2.08
N GLU A 97 39.07 10.43 -2.23
CA GLU A 97 37.63 10.55 -2.37
C GLU A 97 37.13 11.15 -1.05
N THR A 98 37.09 12.48 -0.98
CA THR A 98 36.27 13.19 0.02
C THR A 98 34.81 13.00 -0.39
N GLY A 99 34.34 11.77 -0.34
CA GLY A 99 32.92 11.47 -0.39
C GLY A 99 32.30 12.13 0.84
N ASN A 100 31.27 12.95 0.62
CA ASN A 100 30.47 13.59 1.68
C ASN A 100 30.00 12.53 2.68
N GLN A 101 30.81 12.30 3.70
CA GLN A 101 30.51 11.38 4.78
C GLN A 101 29.52 12.10 5.69
N CYS A 102 28.43 11.41 6.00
CA CYS A 102 27.33 11.96 6.77
C CYS A 102 27.82 12.32 8.16
N SER A 103 27.43 13.48 8.68
CA SER A 103 27.96 13.95 9.98
C SER A 103 27.43 13.12 11.16
N THR A 104 26.34 12.37 10.95
CA THR A 104 25.70 11.51 11.95
C THR A 104 24.90 10.39 11.30
N ASP A 105 24.72 9.30 12.04
CA ASP A 105 23.81 8.20 11.71
C ASP A 105 22.34 8.50 12.12
N LYS A 106 22.10 9.53 12.95
CA LYS A 106 20.75 9.96 13.32
C LYS A 106 20.07 10.68 12.15
N LEU A 107 18.74 10.59 12.07
CA LEU A 107 17.95 11.42 11.16
C LEU A 107 18.02 12.88 11.65
N VAL A 108 18.30 13.82 10.75
CA VAL A 108 18.34 15.25 11.09
C VAL A 108 17.42 15.99 10.14
N LYS A 109 16.53 16.82 10.68
CA LYS A 109 15.70 17.74 9.90
C LYS A 109 16.51 19.01 9.60
N LYS A 110 17.05 19.12 8.38
CA LYS A 110 17.75 20.34 7.89
C LYS A 110 16.75 21.28 7.20
N SER A 111 17.25 22.36 6.60
CA SER A 111 16.43 23.25 5.78
C SER A 111 15.74 22.49 4.63
N GLY A 112 14.47 22.80 4.41
CA GLY A 112 13.61 22.09 3.48
C GLY A 112 12.74 21.04 4.17
N ASN A 113 11.77 20.52 3.43
CA ASN A 113 10.76 19.59 3.94
C ASN A 113 10.79 18.23 3.23
N LEU A 114 11.90 17.90 2.57
CA LEU A 114 12.07 16.65 1.83
C LEU A 114 13.00 15.68 2.57
N PHE A 115 12.63 14.40 2.53
CA PHE A 115 13.36 13.29 3.13
C PHE A 115 13.50 12.16 2.13
N GLY A 116 14.60 11.42 2.22
CA GLY A 116 14.79 10.19 1.45
C GLY A 116 14.48 8.96 2.28
N ALA A 117 13.81 7.97 1.70
CA ALA A 117 13.63 6.65 2.30
C ALA A 117 14.05 5.57 1.28
N ILE A 118 14.93 4.66 1.71
CA ILE A 118 15.40 3.54 0.89
C ILE A 118 15.06 2.23 1.58
N GLU A 119 14.17 1.46 0.95
CA GLU A 119 13.80 0.10 1.35
C GLU A 119 14.71 -0.90 0.63
N VAL A 120 15.33 -1.82 1.37
CA VAL A 120 15.97 -3.02 0.85
C VAL A 120 15.07 -4.22 1.13
N GLY A 121 14.38 -4.70 0.10
CA GLY A 121 13.44 -5.82 0.20
C GLY A 121 13.92 -7.10 -0.48
N GLY A 122 13.09 -8.14 -0.40
CA GLY A 122 13.42 -9.46 -0.95
C GLY A 122 13.53 -9.53 -2.49
N LYS A 123 12.84 -8.63 -3.20
CA LYS A 123 12.81 -8.57 -4.68
C LYS A 123 13.47 -7.31 -5.26
N GLY A 124 13.89 -6.35 -4.43
CA GLY A 124 14.51 -5.14 -4.94
C GLY A 124 14.80 -4.07 -3.90
N VAL A 125 15.45 -3.01 -4.37
CA VAL A 125 15.71 -1.78 -3.63
C VAL A 125 14.81 -0.68 -4.17
N LYS A 126 14.05 -0.03 -3.30
CA LYS A 126 13.11 1.03 -3.66
C LYS A 126 13.47 2.33 -2.96
N GLY A 127 13.53 3.42 -3.71
CA GLY A 127 13.72 4.76 -3.16
C GLY A 127 12.44 5.57 -3.22
N LYS A 128 12.20 6.37 -2.19
CA LYS A 128 11.12 7.36 -2.15
C LYS A 128 11.66 8.68 -1.64
N VAL A 129 11.13 9.76 -2.21
CA VAL A 129 11.26 11.11 -1.64
C VAL A 129 9.94 11.43 -0.96
N ILE A 130 10.00 11.81 0.30
CA ILE A 130 8.83 12.12 1.11
C ILE A 130 8.89 13.58 1.50
N GLN A 131 7.79 14.29 1.28
CA GLN A 131 7.61 15.67 1.66
C GLN A 131 6.78 15.77 2.93
N GLU A 132 7.26 16.55 3.90
CA GLU A 132 6.49 17.01 5.04
C GLU A 132 5.75 18.30 4.71
N LEU A 133 4.44 18.29 4.81
CA LEU A 133 3.59 19.45 4.56
C LEU A 133 3.56 20.36 5.80
N ALA A 134 3.43 21.67 5.57
CA ALA A 134 3.30 22.66 6.64
C ALA A 134 2.02 22.44 7.47
N THR A 135 0.95 21.99 6.81
CA THR A 135 -0.33 21.61 7.41
C THR A 135 -0.71 20.23 6.93
N LEU A 136 -1.64 19.58 7.64
CA LEU A 136 -2.26 18.35 7.13
C LEU A 136 -2.90 18.63 5.77
N ASN A 137 -2.77 17.68 4.84
CA ASN A 137 -3.57 17.70 3.62
C ASN A 137 -5.03 17.33 3.91
N GLU A 138 -5.86 17.30 2.87
CA GLU A 138 -7.26 16.90 2.97
C GLU A 138 -7.46 15.46 3.48
N ASP A 139 -6.44 14.60 3.36
CA ASP A 139 -6.44 13.23 3.86
C ASP A 139 -5.98 13.13 5.34
N GLY A 140 -5.72 14.27 6.00
CA GLY A 140 -5.17 14.30 7.35
C GLY A 140 -3.70 13.87 7.44
N ALA A 141 -3.00 13.77 6.30
CA ALA A 141 -1.61 13.36 6.23
C ALA A 141 -0.65 14.56 6.23
N LYS A 142 0.39 14.49 7.07
CA LYS A 142 1.50 15.45 7.09
C LYS A 142 2.65 15.04 6.19
N LEU A 143 2.83 13.75 5.94
CA LEU A 143 3.88 13.19 5.09
C LEU A 143 3.27 12.64 3.81
N VAL A 144 3.80 13.04 2.67
CA VAL A 144 3.34 12.59 1.34
C VAL A 144 4.53 12.24 0.46
N VAL A 145 4.39 11.21 -0.40
CA VAL A 145 5.43 10.96 -1.41
C VAL A 145 5.47 12.11 -2.39
N PHE A 146 6.66 12.65 -2.63
CA PHE A 146 6.90 13.68 -3.64
C PHE A 146 6.84 13.06 -5.03
N ARG A 147 5.83 13.45 -5.84
CA ARG A 147 5.50 12.78 -7.11
C ARG A 147 5.95 13.50 -8.38
N LYS A 148 6.52 14.71 -8.28
CA LYS A 148 6.98 15.46 -9.47
C LYS A 148 8.09 14.72 -10.22
N GLU A 149 8.89 13.94 -9.50
CA GLU A 149 9.98 13.17 -10.06
C GLU A 149 10.10 11.82 -9.33
N LYS A 150 10.29 10.75 -10.11
CA LYS A 150 10.31 9.38 -9.61
C LYS A 150 11.73 8.86 -9.44
N ILE A 151 11.97 8.17 -8.32
CA ILE A 151 13.13 7.29 -8.13
C ILE A 151 12.76 5.92 -8.68
N GLU A 152 13.59 5.38 -9.56
CA GLU A 152 13.34 4.06 -10.16
C GLU A 152 13.65 2.93 -9.17
N ASP A 153 12.76 1.95 -9.15
CA ASP A 153 12.94 0.72 -8.40
C ASP A 153 14.04 -0.12 -9.05
N ARG A 154 14.89 -0.73 -8.24
CA ARG A 154 16.00 -1.56 -8.72
C ARG A 154 15.75 -3.02 -8.36
N ASN A 155 15.51 -3.84 -9.37
CA ASN A 155 15.24 -5.27 -9.20
C ASN A 155 16.54 -6.00 -8.83
N VAL A 156 16.66 -6.41 -7.57
CA VAL A 156 17.80 -7.17 -7.04
C VAL A 156 17.31 -8.08 -5.92
N ASN A 157 17.68 -9.35 -5.98
CA ASN A 157 17.36 -10.32 -4.94
C ASN A 157 18.39 -10.19 -3.79
N ALA A 158 18.26 -9.14 -2.97
CA ALA A 158 19.18 -8.88 -1.87
C ALA A 158 19.38 -10.07 -0.90
N PRO A 159 18.35 -10.91 -0.61
CA PRO A 159 18.55 -12.14 0.16
C PRO A 159 19.55 -13.14 -0.42
N ASN A 160 19.74 -13.16 -1.74
CA ASN A 160 20.67 -14.08 -2.38
C ASN A 160 22.14 -13.64 -2.09
N PRO A 161 22.99 -14.50 -1.48
CA PRO A 161 24.41 -14.22 -1.27
C PRO A 161 25.14 -13.73 -2.53
N ASP A 162 24.85 -14.31 -3.69
CA ASP A 162 25.50 -13.97 -4.96
C ASP A 162 25.13 -12.55 -5.44
N SER A 163 24.04 -11.99 -4.92
CA SER A 163 23.55 -10.65 -5.27
C SER A 163 24.06 -9.55 -4.34
N LYS A 164 24.94 -9.86 -3.38
CA LYS A 164 25.46 -8.89 -2.39
C LYS A 164 25.95 -7.58 -3.04
N LEU A 165 26.89 -7.68 -3.97
CA LEU A 165 27.49 -6.51 -4.62
C LEU A 165 26.46 -5.71 -5.42
N ALA A 166 25.53 -6.40 -6.08
CA ALA A 166 24.45 -5.77 -6.82
C ALA A 166 23.49 -5.02 -5.87
N ALA A 167 23.20 -5.59 -4.69
CA ALA A 167 22.33 -4.96 -3.69
C ALA A 167 22.97 -3.69 -3.12
N VAL A 168 24.24 -3.75 -2.72
CA VAL A 168 25.00 -2.58 -2.22
C VAL A 168 25.08 -1.50 -3.30
N LYS A 169 25.38 -1.86 -4.55
CA LYS A 169 25.40 -0.93 -5.69
C LYS A 169 24.03 -0.30 -5.93
N ALA A 170 22.95 -1.07 -5.81
CA ALA A 170 21.59 -0.58 -5.97
C ALA A 170 21.23 0.44 -4.88
N VAL A 171 21.57 0.17 -3.62
CA VAL A 171 21.39 1.12 -2.51
C VAL A 171 22.20 2.39 -2.74
N LYS A 172 23.50 2.27 -3.03
CA LYS A 172 24.38 3.42 -3.30
C LYS A 172 23.84 4.29 -4.44
N SER A 173 23.39 3.68 -5.53
CA SER A 173 22.86 4.41 -6.68
C SER A 173 21.55 5.13 -6.33
N THR A 174 20.64 4.44 -5.61
CA THR A 174 19.37 5.03 -5.14
C THR A 174 19.63 6.22 -4.23
N PHE A 175 20.59 6.08 -3.32
CA PHE A 175 21.01 7.10 -2.39
C PHE A 175 21.56 8.33 -3.13
N GLN A 176 22.46 8.12 -4.09
CA GLN A 176 23.02 9.20 -4.90
C GLN A 176 21.98 9.91 -5.77
N ASP A 177 21.01 9.17 -6.33
CA ASP A 177 19.90 9.78 -7.08
C ASP A 177 19.08 10.72 -6.21
N ILE A 178 18.72 10.28 -5.00
CA ILE A 178 17.98 11.10 -4.03
C ILE A 178 18.76 12.38 -3.70
N GLN A 179 20.05 12.27 -3.39
CA GLN A 179 20.87 13.44 -3.08
C GLN A 179 20.99 14.41 -4.25
N LYS A 180 21.35 13.91 -5.44
CA LYS A 180 21.67 14.75 -6.60
C LYS A 180 20.44 15.40 -7.22
N ARG A 181 19.34 14.66 -7.32
CA ARG A 181 18.13 15.11 -8.04
C ARG A 181 17.23 15.98 -7.17
N PHE A 182 17.26 15.78 -5.85
CA PHE A 182 16.35 16.47 -4.92
C PHE A 182 17.07 17.38 -3.92
N ASN A 183 18.41 17.45 -3.98
CA ASN A 183 19.24 18.24 -3.06
C ASN A 183 18.99 17.88 -1.58
N ILE A 184 18.72 16.60 -1.30
CA ILE A 184 18.47 16.09 0.06
C ILE A 184 19.81 15.73 0.70
N SER A 185 20.08 16.25 1.89
CA SER A 185 21.33 15.94 2.59
C SER A 185 21.37 14.48 3.03
N CYS A 186 22.58 13.94 3.24
CA CYS A 186 22.72 12.57 3.69
C CYS A 186 21.90 12.26 4.97
N GLU A 187 21.92 13.18 5.94
CA GLU A 187 21.30 13.02 7.25
C GLU A 187 19.76 13.00 7.19
N GLN A 188 19.18 13.45 6.08
CA GLN A 188 17.74 13.41 5.79
C GLN A 188 17.31 12.12 5.05
N ILE A 189 18.23 11.18 4.85
CA ILE A 189 17.96 9.90 4.18
C ILE A 189 18.02 8.76 5.19
N VAL A 190 16.97 7.94 5.21
CA VAL A 190 16.91 6.70 5.98
C VAL A 190 17.04 5.49 5.07
N ILE A 191 17.73 4.45 5.56
CA ILE A 191 17.90 3.18 4.85
C ILE A 191 17.46 2.06 5.80
N TYR A 192 16.61 1.17 5.33
CA TYR A 192 16.17 0.02 6.11
C TYR A 192 15.99 -1.23 5.27
N GLY A 193 16.27 -2.39 5.87
CA GLY A 193 15.97 -3.71 5.34
C GLY A 193 14.61 -4.17 5.82
N SER A 194 13.68 -4.46 4.90
CA SER A 194 12.33 -4.89 5.25
C SER A 194 12.28 -6.29 5.86
N SER A 195 11.20 -6.62 6.57
CA SER A 195 11.01 -7.94 7.21
C SER A 195 11.19 -9.11 6.24
N GLY A 196 10.79 -8.94 4.97
CA GLY A 196 10.97 -9.97 3.94
C GLY A 196 12.45 -10.21 3.61
N PHE A 197 13.28 -9.18 3.60
CA PHE A 197 14.73 -9.32 3.48
C PHE A 197 15.31 -10.00 4.74
N VAL A 198 14.91 -9.54 5.93
CA VAL A 198 15.35 -10.11 7.22
C VAL A 198 15.04 -11.60 7.34
N GLN A 199 13.89 -12.04 6.83
CA GLN A 199 13.42 -13.42 6.89
C GLN A 199 14.08 -14.35 5.86
N ASP A 200 14.38 -13.84 4.67
CA ASP A 200 14.95 -14.64 3.58
C ASP A 200 16.49 -14.60 3.55
N ALA A 201 17.12 -13.57 4.14
CA ALA A 201 18.57 -13.45 4.24
C ALA A 201 19.10 -14.01 5.57
N PRO A 202 20.08 -14.93 5.56
CA PRO A 202 20.78 -15.35 6.76
C PRO A 202 21.41 -14.14 7.47
N ALA A 203 21.47 -14.17 8.81
CA ALA A 203 22.02 -13.07 9.59
C ALA A 203 23.40 -12.60 9.06
N PRO A 204 24.45 -13.45 8.99
CA PRO A 204 25.76 -12.98 8.57
C PRO A 204 25.77 -12.27 7.20
N HIS A 205 24.90 -12.70 6.28
CA HIS A 205 24.77 -12.08 4.96
C HIS A 205 24.16 -10.67 5.05
N ARG A 206 23.06 -10.48 5.77
CA ARG A 206 22.43 -9.16 5.91
C ARG A 206 23.32 -8.19 6.70
N GLU A 207 24.05 -8.65 7.70
CA GLU A 207 24.97 -7.78 8.46
C GLU A 207 26.15 -7.30 7.60
N VAL A 208 26.70 -8.14 6.73
CA VAL A 208 27.71 -7.73 5.75
C VAL A 208 27.14 -6.70 4.77
N ILE A 209 25.92 -6.90 4.26
CA ILE A 209 25.25 -5.90 3.41
C ILE A 209 25.11 -4.56 4.15
N ALA A 210 24.69 -4.57 5.42
CA ALA A 210 24.53 -3.33 6.21
C ALA A 210 25.87 -2.60 6.40
N GLN A 211 26.95 -3.34 6.65
CA GLN A 211 28.28 -2.75 6.77
C GLN A 211 28.75 -2.13 5.44
N GLU A 212 28.61 -2.85 4.33
CA GLU A 212 29.00 -2.34 3.00
C GLU A 212 28.13 -1.16 2.56
N VAL A 213 26.83 -1.17 2.88
CA VAL A 213 25.93 -0.01 2.67
C VAL A 213 26.39 1.20 3.49
N ARG A 214 26.76 1.00 4.75
CA ARG A 214 27.27 2.08 5.61
C ARG A 214 28.56 2.66 5.06
N GLN A 215 29.49 1.83 4.59
CA GLN A 215 30.71 2.30 3.92
C GLN A 215 30.41 3.07 2.64
N ALA A 216 29.44 2.60 1.85
CA ALA A 216 29.12 3.19 0.55
C ALA A 216 28.30 4.49 0.62
N THR A 217 27.54 4.69 1.68
CA THR A 217 26.56 5.79 1.80
C THR A 217 26.81 6.70 3.01
N GLY A 218 27.63 6.27 3.97
CA GLY A 218 27.78 6.93 5.26
C GLY A 218 26.56 6.76 6.18
N ARG A 219 25.58 5.92 5.82
CA ARG A 219 24.35 5.72 6.59
C ARG A 219 24.17 4.28 7.03
N THR A 220 23.82 4.12 8.29
CA THR A 220 23.43 2.82 8.84
C THR A 220 22.10 2.35 8.26
N MET A 221 22.08 1.11 7.77
CA MET A 221 20.85 0.41 7.40
C MET A 221 20.27 -0.27 8.65
N LYS A 222 19.03 0.05 9.02
CA LYS A 222 18.31 -0.63 10.11
C LYS A 222 17.52 -1.81 9.58
N PHE A 223 17.36 -2.86 10.37
CA PHE A 223 16.47 -3.98 10.04
C PHE A 223 15.15 -3.81 10.80
N ILE A 224 14.03 -3.97 10.11
CA ILE A 224 12.71 -3.91 10.74
C ILE A 224 12.12 -5.32 10.87
N THR A 225 11.43 -5.57 11.98
CA THR A 225 10.69 -6.83 12.18
C THR A 225 9.38 -6.84 11.37
N SER A 226 8.71 -8.00 11.32
CA SER A 226 7.40 -8.07 10.64
C SER A 226 6.33 -7.25 11.37
N GLU A 227 6.42 -7.19 12.70
CA GLU A 227 5.53 -6.44 13.58
C GLU A 227 5.74 -4.94 13.40
N GLU A 228 7.00 -4.48 13.37
CA GLU A 228 7.31 -3.07 13.06
C GLU A 228 6.80 -2.69 11.67
N GLU A 229 7.07 -3.52 10.65
CA GLU A 229 6.61 -3.27 9.29
C GLU A 229 5.07 -3.22 9.19
N ALA A 230 4.38 -4.11 9.92
CA ALA A 230 2.93 -4.11 9.98
C ALA A 230 2.37 -2.81 10.60
N SER A 231 2.96 -2.35 11.71
CA SER A 231 2.56 -1.09 12.35
C SER A 231 2.84 0.12 11.45
N PHE A 232 4.02 0.19 10.81
CA PHE A 232 4.35 1.27 9.86
C PHE A 232 3.44 1.26 8.65
N GLY A 233 3.12 0.08 8.12
CA GLY A 233 2.18 -0.07 7.01
C GLY A 233 0.78 0.43 7.40
N PHE A 234 0.34 0.14 8.62
CA PHE A 234 -0.93 0.64 9.15
C PHE A 234 -0.95 2.17 9.28
N ASP A 235 0.04 2.75 9.97
CA ASP A 235 0.12 4.19 10.20
C ASP A 235 0.25 4.98 8.88
N GLY A 236 0.91 4.38 7.89
CA GLY A 236 1.10 5.01 6.58
C GLY A 236 -0.11 4.95 5.65
N VAL A 237 -1.18 4.18 5.98
CA VAL A 237 -2.32 3.97 5.07
C VAL A 237 -3.69 4.22 5.71
N VAL A 238 -3.83 4.03 7.03
CA VAL A 238 -5.11 4.15 7.70
C VAL A 238 -5.32 5.60 8.14
N PRO A 239 -6.35 6.29 7.65
CA PRO A 239 -6.62 7.66 8.06
C PRO A 239 -7.09 7.70 9.52
N ALA A 240 -6.83 8.82 10.20
CA ALA A 240 -7.10 8.99 11.63
C ALA A 240 -8.55 8.64 12.04
N TRP A 241 -9.53 8.95 11.20
CA TRP A 241 -10.95 8.67 11.47
C TRP A 241 -11.36 7.20 11.25
N ARG A 242 -10.44 6.32 10.83
CA ARG A 242 -10.68 4.89 10.57
C ARG A 242 -9.83 3.94 11.42
N LEU A 243 -8.99 4.47 12.31
CA LEU A 243 -8.03 3.69 13.09
C LEU A 243 -8.68 2.53 13.86
N ASN A 244 -9.87 2.75 14.42
CA ASN A 244 -10.54 1.78 15.32
C ASN A 244 -11.52 0.83 14.61
N GLU A 245 -11.61 0.87 13.29
CA GLU A 245 -12.49 0.00 12.51
C GLU A 245 -11.77 -0.82 11.43
N THR A 246 -10.46 -0.60 11.26
CA THR A 246 -9.70 -1.08 10.10
C THR A 246 -8.64 -2.09 10.53
N ILE A 247 -8.52 -3.17 9.76
CA ILE A 247 -7.35 -4.03 9.73
C ILE A 247 -6.64 -3.87 8.39
N VAL A 248 -5.32 -3.75 8.42
CA VAL A 248 -4.47 -3.79 7.21
C VAL A 248 -3.91 -5.19 7.05
N VAL A 249 -3.98 -5.73 5.83
CA VAL A 249 -3.38 -7.01 5.45
C VAL A 249 -2.48 -6.77 4.24
N ASP A 250 -1.17 -6.87 4.44
CA ASP A 250 -0.16 -6.77 3.37
C ASP A 250 0.37 -8.16 3.00
N ILE A 251 0.02 -8.60 1.80
CA ILE A 251 0.47 -9.88 1.23
C ILE A 251 1.72 -9.62 0.38
N GLY A 252 2.88 -9.80 1.02
CA GLY A 252 4.18 -9.71 0.38
C GLY A 252 4.58 -10.98 -0.37
N SER A 253 5.80 -10.97 -0.91
CA SER A 253 6.36 -12.16 -1.57
C SER A 253 6.89 -13.20 -0.58
N SER A 254 7.34 -12.77 0.60
CA SER A 254 8.02 -13.64 1.57
C SER A 254 7.13 -13.97 2.77
N ASN A 255 6.47 -12.96 3.32
CA ASN A 255 5.52 -13.04 4.42
C ASN A 255 4.23 -12.30 4.08
N THR A 256 3.21 -12.55 4.89
CA THR A 256 1.99 -11.77 4.97
C THR A 256 1.95 -11.17 6.36
N LYS A 257 1.67 -9.88 6.47
CA LYS A 257 1.65 -9.19 7.75
C LYS A 257 0.48 -8.25 7.83
N GLY A 258 0.16 -7.80 9.02
CA GLY A 258 -0.89 -6.82 9.18
C GLY A 258 -1.04 -6.34 10.60
N ALA A 259 -1.81 -5.27 10.74
CA ALA A 259 -2.04 -4.64 12.02
C ALA A 259 -3.44 -4.01 12.08
N TYR A 260 -3.88 -3.81 13.31
CA TYR A 260 -5.05 -3.00 13.67
C TYR A 260 -4.81 -2.37 15.04
N LEU A 261 -5.66 -1.43 15.47
CA LEU A 261 -5.63 -0.92 16.83
C LEU A 261 -6.65 -1.63 17.73
N ASP A 262 -6.24 -2.01 18.93
CA ASP A 262 -7.17 -2.44 19.97
C ASP A 262 -7.95 -1.24 20.57
N SER A 263 -8.83 -1.52 21.54
CA SER A 263 -9.62 -0.49 22.22
C SER A 263 -8.80 0.55 22.98
N ASN A 264 -7.51 0.30 23.23
CA ASN A 264 -6.59 1.20 23.91
C ASN A 264 -5.68 1.95 22.91
N ASN A 265 -6.00 1.91 21.61
CA ASN A 265 -5.20 2.46 20.52
C ASN A 265 -3.79 1.84 20.44
N LYS A 266 -3.61 0.60 20.91
CA LYS A 266 -2.35 -0.13 20.78
C LYS A 266 -2.36 -0.95 19.50
N HIS A 267 -1.27 -0.91 18.73
CA HIS A 267 -1.11 -1.81 17.59
C HIS A 267 -1.11 -3.27 18.03
N ILE A 268 -2.03 -4.02 17.46
CA ILE A 268 -2.03 -5.47 17.46
C ILE A 268 -1.57 -5.92 16.08
N THR A 269 -0.41 -6.56 16.03
CA THR A 269 0.23 -7.01 14.79
C THR A 269 0.15 -8.52 14.65
N PHE A 270 0.05 -9.01 13.42
CA PHE A 270 0.18 -10.43 13.08
C PHE A 270 1.13 -10.58 11.88
N SER A 271 1.79 -11.74 11.82
CA SER A 271 2.69 -12.08 10.73
C SER A 271 2.63 -13.56 10.46
N PHE A 272 2.61 -13.91 9.18
CA PHE A 272 2.60 -15.27 8.70
C PHE A 272 3.84 -15.51 7.84
N PRO A 273 4.52 -16.66 8.00
CA PRO A 273 5.71 -17.00 7.24
C PRO A 273 5.38 -17.51 5.82
N PHE A 274 4.37 -16.92 5.18
CA PHE A 274 4.01 -17.18 3.79
C PHE A 274 3.68 -15.88 3.07
N GLY A 275 4.19 -15.75 1.86
CA GLY A 275 3.84 -14.74 0.87
C GLY A 275 3.84 -15.41 -0.50
N THR A 276 3.52 -14.69 -1.58
CA THR A 276 3.33 -15.33 -2.91
C THR A 276 4.52 -16.17 -3.36
N GLY A 277 5.73 -15.60 -3.34
CA GLY A 277 6.95 -16.30 -3.75
C GLY A 277 7.35 -17.43 -2.79
N ARG A 278 7.22 -17.23 -1.47
CA ARG A 278 7.53 -18.28 -0.48
C ARG A 278 6.55 -19.45 -0.57
N PHE A 279 5.25 -19.16 -0.61
CA PHE A 279 4.21 -20.18 -0.74
C PHE A 279 4.37 -20.96 -2.04
N THR A 280 4.66 -20.28 -3.16
CA THR A 280 4.99 -20.95 -4.44
C THR A 280 6.12 -21.97 -4.30
N ARG A 281 7.24 -21.60 -3.63
CA ARG A 281 8.36 -22.53 -3.39
C ARG A 281 7.95 -23.71 -2.52
N GLU A 282 7.10 -23.49 -1.53
CA GLU A 282 6.60 -24.57 -0.67
C GLU A 282 5.65 -25.52 -1.42
N VAL A 283 4.77 -24.98 -2.27
CA VAL A 283 3.90 -25.79 -3.14
C VAL A 283 4.78 -26.67 -4.02
N LYS A 284 5.76 -26.10 -4.74
CA LYS A 284 6.69 -26.87 -5.61
C LYS A 284 7.42 -27.99 -4.85
N LYS A 285 7.85 -27.73 -3.62
CA LYS A 285 8.49 -28.75 -2.76
C LYS A 285 7.54 -29.87 -2.36
N SER A 286 6.26 -29.57 -2.19
CA SER A 286 5.21 -30.52 -1.78
C SER A 286 4.44 -31.16 -2.93
N GLN A 287 4.65 -30.68 -4.17
CA GLN A 287 3.83 -31.01 -5.34
C GLN A 287 3.95 -32.47 -5.75
N GLY A 288 5.15 -33.07 -5.66
CA GLY A 288 5.37 -34.43 -6.17
C GLY A 288 4.91 -34.56 -7.64
N ASN A 289 4.04 -35.53 -7.92
CA ASN A 289 3.53 -35.81 -9.28
C ASN A 289 2.15 -35.22 -9.58
N ILE A 290 1.57 -34.40 -8.69
CA ILE A 290 0.27 -33.77 -8.95
C ILE A 290 0.44 -32.39 -9.61
N ASP A 291 -0.63 -31.91 -10.23
CA ASP A 291 -0.68 -30.56 -10.78
C ASP A 291 -0.45 -29.49 -9.69
N PHE A 292 0.20 -28.38 -10.08
CA PHE A 292 0.55 -27.30 -9.17
C PHE A 292 -0.69 -26.71 -8.47
N THR A 293 -1.80 -26.55 -9.18
CA THR A 293 -3.05 -26.01 -8.63
C THR A 293 -3.59 -26.90 -7.52
N LYS A 294 -3.60 -28.22 -7.76
CA LYS A 294 -4.05 -29.20 -6.76
C LYS A 294 -3.11 -29.25 -5.55
N ALA A 295 -1.80 -29.13 -5.78
CA ALA A 295 -0.82 -29.04 -4.70
C ALA A 295 -1.01 -27.77 -3.86
N ALA A 296 -1.29 -26.64 -4.50
CA ALA A 296 -1.53 -25.36 -3.84
C ALA A 296 -2.79 -25.39 -2.96
N GLU A 297 -3.90 -25.93 -3.47
CA GLU A 297 -5.13 -26.12 -2.68
C GLU A 297 -4.89 -27.03 -1.47
N ASN A 298 -4.23 -28.20 -1.68
CA ASN A 298 -3.91 -29.11 -0.58
C ASN A 298 -3.04 -28.44 0.49
N LEU A 299 -2.02 -27.69 0.08
CA LEU A 299 -1.13 -27.00 1.01
C LEU A 299 -1.84 -25.85 1.74
N LYS A 300 -2.77 -25.14 1.07
CA LYS A 300 -3.62 -24.13 1.73
C LYS A 300 -4.40 -24.76 2.88
N GLN A 301 -5.11 -25.87 2.63
CA GLN A 301 -5.89 -26.56 3.66
C GLN A 301 -5.02 -27.05 4.82
N LYS A 302 -3.82 -27.57 4.51
CA LYS A 302 -2.89 -28.11 5.51
C LYS A 302 -2.17 -27.04 6.31
N LYS A 303 -1.90 -25.87 5.72
CA LYS A 303 -0.96 -24.88 6.30
C LYS A 303 -1.56 -23.49 6.46
N LEU A 304 -2.11 -22.90 5.40
CA LEU A 304 -2.57 -21.51 5.44
C LEU A 304 -3.77 -21.35 6.38
N ILE A 305 -4.83 -22.15 6.17
CA ILE A 305 -6.06 -22.07 6.96
C ILE A 305 -5.78 -22.28 8.47
N PRO A 306 -5.10 -23.36 8.91
CA PRO A 306 -4.83 -23.56 10.33
C PRO A 306 -3.99 -22.45 10.97
N GLN A 307 -3.01 -21.90 10.25
CA GLN A 307 -2.18 -20.81 10.77
C GLN A 307 -2.99 -19.52 10.92
N ILE A 308 -3.79 -19.15 9.92
CA ILE A 308 -4.64 -17.95 9.98
C ILE A 308 -5.70 -18.11 11.08
N ALA A 309 -6.36 -19.26 11.16
CA ALA A 309 -7.36 -19.55 12.19
C ALA A 309 -6.79 -19.40 13.61
N SER A 310 -5.58 -19.92 13.84
CA SER A 310 -4.90 -19.80 15.13
C SER A 310 -4.60 -18.34 15.50
N GLU A 311 -4.14 -17.54 14.54
CA GLU A 311 -3.87 -16.11 14.77
C GLU A 311 -5.15 -15.33 15.05
N VAL A 312 -6.21 -15.62 14.30
CA VAL A 312 -7.53 -15.01 14.48
C VAL A 312 -8.12 -15.29 15.87
N GLN A 313 -7.96 -16.51 16.39
CA GLN A 313 -8.40 -16.86 17.75
C GLN A 313 -7.67 -16.04 18.82
N LEU A 314 -6.37 -15.78 18.63
CA LEU A 314 -5.57 -14.98 19.54
C LEU A 314 -5.81 -13.47 19.38
N LYS A 315 -6.28 -13.04 18.21
CA LYS A 315 -6.39 -11.64 17.80
C LYS A 315 -7.78 -11.39 17.20
N PRO A 316 -8.84 -11.34 18.04
CA PRO A 316 -10.22 -11.30 17.57
C PRO A 316 -10.55 -10.08 16.69
N GLY A 317 -9.77 -8.99 16.79
CA GLY A 317 -9.91 -7.83 15.90
C GLY A 317 -9.79 -8.17 14.41
N MET A 318 -9.06 -9.24 14.06
CA MET A 318 -9.00 -9.74 12.68
C MET A 318 -10.37 -10.16 12.14
N GLN A 319 -11.25 -10.67 13.00
CA GLN A 319 -12.60 -11.09 12.68
C GLN A 319 -13.68 -10.07 13.02
N THR A 320 -13.49 -9.22 14.02
CA THR A 320 -14.55 -8.31 14.49
C THR A 320 -14.53 -6.95 13.80
N LEU A 321 -13.37 -6.47 13.33
CA LEU A 321 -13.28 -5.15 12.70
C LEU A 321 -13.94 -5.13 11.32
N PRO A 322 -14.85 -4.19 11.03
CA PRO A 322 -15.70 -4.26 9.84
C PRO A 322 -14.96 -3.99 8.53
N ARG A 323 -13.74 -3.44 8.56
CA ARG A 323 -13.04 -2.94 7.38
C ARG A 323 -11.67 -3.57 7.21
N VAL A 324 -11.36 -3.99 5.98
CA VAL A 324 -10.07 -4.60 5.60
C VAL A 324 -9.42 -3.79 4.48
N TYR A 325 -8.19 -3.35 4.71
CA TYR A 325 -7.34 -2.72 3.70
C TYR A 325 -6.29 -3.71 3.23
N LEU A 326 -6.39 -4.11 1.96
CA LEU A 326 -5.46 -4.99 1.29
C LEU A 326 -4.32 -4.19 0.68
N ALA A 327 -3.11 -4.61 1.00
CA ALA A 327 -1.86 -4.13 0.44
C ALA A 327 -1.08 -5.30 -0.20
N GLY A 328 0.04 -4.96 -0.83
CA GLY A 328 0.92 -5.94 -1.46
C GLY A 328 0.63 -6.20 -2.94
N GLY A 329 1.60 -6.83 -3.60
CA GLY A 329 1.59 -6.97 -5.07
C GLY A 329 0.45 -7.84 -5.59
N ILE A 330 0.06 -8.89 -4.86
CA ILE A 330 -1.03 -9.77 -5.30
C ILE A 330 -2.40 -9.10 -5.17
N SER A 331 -2.58 -8.25 -4.16
CA SER A 331 -3.78 -7.43 -3.99
C SER A 331 -3.91 -6.41 -5.14
N TRP A 332 -2.79 -5.85 -5.60
CA TRP A 332 -2.74 -5.03 -6.82
C TRP A 332 -3.10 -5.82 -8.07
N ALA A 333 -2.57 -7.05 -8.23
CA ALA A 333 -2.89 -7.91 -9.36
C ALA A 333 -4.39 -8.28 -9.37
N LEU A 334 -4.94 -8.69 -8.22
CA LEU A 334 -6.36 -8.93 -8.03
C LEU A 334 -7.19 -7.72 -8.49
N SER A 335 -6.93 -6.55 -7.91
CA SER A 335 -7.68 -5.33 -8.24
C SER A 335 -7.55 -4.92 -9.71
N THR A 336 -6.36 -5.02 -10.30
CA THR A 336 -6.15 -4.64 -11.70
C THR A 336 -6.87 -5.58 -12.66
N LEU A 337 -6.86 -6.89 -12.37
CA LEU A 337 -7.36 -7.92 -13.28
C LEU A 337 -8.86 -8.20 -13.13
N THR A 338 -9.47 -7.85 -11.98
CA THR A 338 -10.93 -8.02 -11.78
C THR A 338 -11.71 -6.72 -11.75
N ARG A 339 -11.05 -5.61 -11.43
CA ARG A 339 -11.66 -4.29 -11.23
C ARG A 339 -10.91 -3.17 -11.97
N PRO A 340 -10.46 -3.35 -13.23
CA PRO A 340 -9.55 -2.43 -13.93
C PRO A 340 -10.07 -0.99 -14.02
N CYS A 341 -11.37 -0.85 -14.26
CA CYS A 341 -12.05 0.42 -14.48
C CYS A 341 -12.78 0.96 -13.24
N SER A 342 -12.61 0.32 -12.07
CA SER A 342 -13.18 0.87 -10.84
C SER A 342 -12.67 2.29 -10.66
N LYS A 343 -13.61 3.24 -10.68
CA LYS A 343 -13.27 4.66 -10.65
C LYS A 343 -12.44 4.93 -9.39
N LYS A 344 -11.38 5.71 -9.57
CA LYS A 344 -10.74 6.49 -8.51
C LYS A 344 -11.70 7.59 -8.02
N VAL A 345 -13.02 7.38 -7.96
CA VAL A 345 -13.96 8.38 -7.44
C VAL A 345 -15.16 7.67 -6.84
N TYR A 346 -15.27 7.71 -5.51
CA TYR A 346 -16.60 7.68 -4.90
C TYR A 346 -16.89 9.06 -4.38
N THR A 347 -17.76 9.78 -5.07
CA THR A 347 -18.39 10.96 -4.52
C THR A 347 -19.54 10.46 -3.65
N VAL A 348 -19.36 10.47 -2.33
CA VAL A 348 -20.52 10.39 -1.42
C VAL A 348 -20.91 11.83 -1.09
N ALA A 349 -22.21 12.11 -1.02
CA ALA A 349 -22.70 13.48 -0.84
C ALA A 349 -22.75 13.81 0.67
N GLY A 350 -22.07 14.89 1.07
CA GLY A 350 -22.44 15.65 2.27
C GLY A 350 -21.90 15.21 3.64
N LYS A 351 -20.84 14.37 3.73
CA LYS A 351 -20.09 14.16 4.99
C LYS A 351 -18.57 14.33 4.76
N ASN A 352 -17.79 14.51 5.84
CA ASN A 352 -16.31 14.43 5.86
C ASN A 352 -15.86 13.04 5.43
N GLN A 353 -16.05 12.72 4.16
CA GLN A 353 -16.10 11.34 3.73
C GLN A 353 -15.07 11.06 2.66
N GLU A 354 -14.58 9.83 2.79
CA GLU A 354 -13.39 9.26 2.20
C GLU A 354 -13.05 9.89 0.84
N ARG A 355 -11.79 10.29 0.64
CA ARG A 355 -11.17 10.25 -0.69
C ARG A 355 -11.01 8.78 -1.10
N LEU A 356 -12.16 8.11 -1.22
CA LEU A 356 -12.38 6.79 -1.80
C LEU A 356 -11.81 6.70 -3.22
N ASP A 357 -11.44 7.84 -3.78
CA ASP A 357 -10.64 8.00 -4.96
C ASP A 357 -9.35 7.15 -4.99
N SER A 358 -8.88 6.74 -3.81
CA SER A 358 -7.69 5.90 -3.64
C SER A 358 -7.97 4.49 -3.13
N PHE A 359 -9.23 4.00 -3.17
CA PHE A 359 -9.62 2.68 -2.66
C PHE A 359 -10.45 1.92 -3.70
N VAL A 360 -10.11 0.66 -3.96
CA VAL A 360 -10.85 -0.20 -4.89
C VAL A 360 -11.60 -1.26 -4.08
N PRO A 361 -12.95 -1.32 -4.14
CA PRO A 361 -13.71 -2.34 -3.42
C PRO A 361 -13.35 -3.72 -3.95
N ILE A 362 -13.23 -4.70 -3.05
CA ILE A 362 -12.97 -6.09 -3.39
C ILE A 362 -14.07 -6.93 -2.76
N SER A 363 -14.75 -7.73 -3.57
CA SER A 363 -15.73 -8.71 -3.11
C SER A 363 -15.13 -10.11 -3.06
N SER A 364 -15.77 -11.02 -2.33
CA SER A 364 -15.43 -12.45 -2.39
C SER A 364 -15.56 -13.01 -3.82
N GLU A 365 -16.42 -12.45 -4.66
CA GLU A 365 -16.59 -12.88 -6.05
C GLU A 365 -15.41 -12.46 -6.93
N ASP A 366 -14.80 -11.30 -6.65
CA ASP A 366 -13.57 -10.88 -7.33
C ASP A 366 -12.43 -11.87 -7.04
N ILE A 367 -12.32 -12.34 -5.80
CA ILE A 367 -11.28 -13.31 -5.40
C ILE A 367 -11.52 -14.67 -6.08
N LYS A 368 -12.77 -15.14 -6.15
CA LYS A 368 -13.11 -16.37 -6.88
C LYS A 368 -12.82 -16.24 -8.38
N THR A 369 -13.21 -15.13 -8.99
CA THR A 369 -12.97 -14.85 -10.41
C THR A 369 -11.47 -14.82 -10.69
N PHE A 370 -10.68 -14.15 -9.85
CA PHE A 370 -9.23 -14.11 -9.96
C PHE A 370 -8.61 -15.50 -9.86
N TYR A 371 -9.03 -16.32 -8.89
CA TYR A 371 -8.59 -17.70 -8.74
C TYR A 371 -8.95 -18.57 -9.96
N TYR A 372 -10.20 -18.48 -10.43
CA TYR A 372 -10.67 -19.23 -11.59
C TYR A 372 -9.86 -18.88 -12.84
N ASN A 373 -9.69 -17.58 -13.13
CA ASN A 373 -8.91 -17.13 -14.27
C ASN A 373 -7.43 -17.49 -14.14
N ALA A 374 -6.85 -17.45 -12.93
CA ALA A 374 -5.47 -17.86 -12.68
C ALA A 374 -5.21 -19.36 -12.91
N THR A 375 -6.24 -20.21 -12.78
CA THR A 375 -6.09 -21.66 -12.82
C THR A 375 -6.71 -22.32 -14.05
N GLN A 376 -7.75 -21.73 -14.63
CA GLN A 376 -8.56 -22.33 -15.71
C GLN A 376 -8.61 -21.48 -16.98
N ASP A 377 -8.64 -20.15 -16.87
CA ASP A 377 -8.78 -19.25 -18.02
C ASP A 377 -7.77 -18.10 -18.01
N LYS A 378 -6.52 -18.46 -18.34
CA LYS A 378 -5.41 -17.51 -18.41
C LYS A 378 -5.63 -16.43 -19.48
N LYS A 379 -6.39 -16.73 -20.54
CA LYS A 379 -6.71 -15.75 -21.57
C LYS A 379 -7.63 -14.68 -20.98
N ALA A 380 -8.67 -15.06 -20.24
CA ALA A 380 -9.52 -14.11 -19.54
C ALA A 380 -8.76 -13.34 -18.45
N LEU A 381 -7.83 -13.99 -17.74
CA LEU A 381 -7.04 -13.35 -16.67
C LEU A 381 -6.37 -12.05 -17.12
N PHE A 382 -5.73 -12.06 -18.30
CA PHE A 382 -4.97 -10.92 -18.83
C PHE A 382 -5.71 -10.10 -19.88
N ASN A 383 -6.99 -10.40 -20.14
CA ASN A 383 -7.84 -9.63 -21.04
C ASN A 383 -9.17 -9.23 -20.35
N PRO A 384 -9.11 -8.49 -19.22
CA PRO A 384 -10.33 -8.04 -18.57
C PRO A 384 -11.08 -7.01 -19.42
N ASP A 385 -12.38 -6.84 -19.18
CA ASP A 385 -13.17 -5.84 -19.89
C ASP A 385 -12.72 -4.41 -19.51
N LEU A 386 -12.26 -3.66 -20.52
CA LEU A 386 -11.82 -2.28 -20.40
C LEU A 386 -12.79 -1.27 -21.06
N SER A 387 -13.98 -1.73 -21.46
CA SER A 387 -15.00 -0.90 -22.12
C SER A 387 -15.39 0.32 -21.28
N ASN A 388 -15.50 0.13 -19.97
CA ASN A 388 -15.91 1.15 -19.00
C ASN A 388 -14.77 2.06 -18.50
N CYS A 389 -13.54 1.85 -18.97
CA CYS A 389 -12.39 2.68 -18.59
C CYS A 389 -12.34 3.98 -19.41
N SER A 390 -11.89 5.08 -18.79
CA SER A 390 -11.43 6.25 -19.55
C SER A 390 -10.20 5.88 -20.40
N THR A 391 -9.87 6.70 -21.39
CA THR A 391 -8.70 6.48 -22.25
C THR A 391 -7.41 6.41 -21.44
N GLU A 392 -7.18 7.37 -20.55
CA GLU A 392 -6.00 7.45 -19.70
C GLU A 392 -5.92 6.24 -18.77
N ARG A 393 -7.06 5.86 -18.16
CA ARG A 393 -7.12 4.70 -17.27
C ARG A 393 -6.84 3.41 -18.03
N ARG A 394 -7.34 3.27 -19.26
CA ARG A 394 -7.10 2.10 -20.10
C ARG A 394 -5.61 1.92 -20.38
N GLU A 395 -4.91 3.00 -20.71
CA GLU A 395 -3.46 2.97 -20.93
C GLU A 395 -2.68 2.60 -19.66
N GLU A 396 -3.04 3.17 -18.51
CA GLU A 396 -2.45 2.79 -17.21
C GLU A 396 -2.66 1.30 -16.93
N VAL A 397 -3.88 0.81 -17.06
CA VAL A 397 -4.24 -0.59 -16.78
C VAL A 397 -3.53 -1.53 -17.73
N GLN A 398 -3.42 -1.21 -19.02
CA GLN A 398 -2.69 -2.06 -19.97
C GLN A 398 -1.21 -2.19 -19.62
N LYS A 399 -0.57 -1.10 -19.18
CA LYS A 399 0.82 -1.14 -18.66
C LYS A 399 0.91 -2.00 -17.39
N ASP A 400 -0.05 -1.86 -16.49
CA ASP A 400 -0.10 -2.65 -15.26
C ASP A 400 -0.31 -4.16 -15.57
N ILE A 401 -1.23 -4.51 -16.47
CA ILE A 401 -1.45 -5.89 -16.94
C ILE A 401 -0.17 -6.48 -17.51
N ALA A 402 0.51 -5.76 -18.42
CA ALA A 402 1.76 -6.23 -19.01
C ALA A 402 2.85 -6.46 -17.93
N LYS A 403 2.92 -5.55 -16.94
CA LYS A 403 3.86 -5.66 -15.81
C LYS A 403 3.52 -6.82 -14.88
N ILE A 404 2.25 -7.13 -14.65
CA ILE A 404 1.81 -8.31 -13.88
C ILE A 404 2.22 -9.57 -14.63
N GLN A 405 1.85 -9.65 -15.91
CA GLN A 405 2.00 -10.84 -16.75
C GLN A 405 3.47 -11.25 -16.99
N THR A 406 4.36 -10.27 -17.16
CA THR A 406 5.73 -10.54 -17.62
C THR A 406 6.82 -10.11 -16.64
N GLY A 407 6.55 -9.13 -15.77
CA GLY A 407 7.58 -8.49 -14.96
C GLY A 407 7.55 -8.80 -13.47
N THR A 408 6.39 -9.19 -12.92
CA THR A 408 6.20 -9.23 -11.45
C THR A 408 5.92 -10.62 -10.91
N PHE A 409 5.10 -11.40 -11.62
CA PHE A 409 4.65 -12.71 -11.18
C PHE A 409 4.89 -13.76 -12.25
N SER A 410 5.34 -14.94 -11.81
CA SER A 410 5.13 -16.18 -12.55
C SER A 410 3.68 -16.66 -12.44
N GLU A 411 3.28 -17.58 -13.32
CA GLU A 411 1.95 -18.20 -13.27
C GLU A 411 1.69 -18.89 -11.93
N ASP A 412 2.67 -19.66 -11.46
CA ASP A 412 2.60 -20.33 -10.16
C ASP A 412 2.43 -19.34 -9.01
N GLU A 413 3.05 -18.14 -9.08
CA GLU A 413 2.88 -17.11 -8.06
C GLU A 413 1.49 -16.46 -8.09
N LEU A 414 0.84 -16.36 -9.26
CA LEU A 414 -0.55 -15.89 -9.35
C LEU A 414 -1.51 -16.92 -8.75
N ILE A 415 -1.31 -18.21 -9.05
CA ILE A 415 -2.09 -19.31 -8.46
C ILE A 415 -1.88 -19.34 -6.93
N ALA A 416 -0.63 -19.39 -6.47
CA ALA A 416 -0.30 -19.38 -5.04
C ALA A 416 -0.85 -18.14 -4.33
N GLY A 417 -0.75 -16.96 -4.94
CA GLY A 417 -1.29 -15.72 -4.39
C GLY A 417 -2.82 -15.72 -4.30
N SER A 418 -3.51 -16.28 -5.30
CA SER A 418 -4.96 -16.43 -5.27
C SER A 418 -5.43 -17.40 -4.17
N GLU A 419 -4.67 -18.44 -3.85
CA GLU A 419 -4.96 -19.33 -2.71
C GLU A 419 -4.78 -18.65 -1.35
N ILE A 420 -3.76 -17.78 -1.21
CA ILE A 420 -3.58 -16.96 0.00
C ILE A 420 -4.81 -16.04 0.18
N LEU A 421 -5.24 -15.35 -0.87
CA LEU A 421 -6.44 -14.49 -0.85
C LEU A 421 -7.70 -15.28 -0.47
N ARG A 422 -7.88 -16.49 -1.01
CA ARG A 422 -9.00 -17.38 -0.65
C ARG A 422 -8.96 -17.79 0.81
N ALA A 423 -7.77 -18.10 1.35
CA ALA A 423 -7.61 -18.46 2.76
C ALA A 423 -8.01 -17.30 3.69
N PHE A 424 -7.53 -16.09 3.42
CA PHE A 424 -7.95 -14.92 4.22
C PHE A 424 -9.44 -14.60 4.05
N ASN A 425 -9.99 -14.69 2.84
CA ASN A 425 -11.42 -14.46 2.60
C ASN A 425 -12.30 -15.40 3.44
N GLN A 426 -11.87 -16.66 3.59
CA GLN A 426 -12.53 -17.66 4.44
C GLN A 426 -12.38 -17.32 5.93
N GLU A 427 -11.14 -17.22 6.44
CA GLU A 427 -10.88 -17.16 7.88
C GLU A 427 -11.26 -15.81 8.52
N LEU A 428 -11.20 -14.71 7.76
CA LEU A 428 -11.60 -13.39 8.22
C LEU A 428 -13.05 -13.06 7.85
N ASN A 429 -13.80 -13.98 7.25
CA ASN A 429 -15.18 -13.77 6.80
C ASN A 429 -15.37 -12.45 6.03
N TRP A 430 -14.58 -12.25 4.98
CA TRP A 430 -14.61 -11.01 4.18
C TRP A 430 -15.97 -10.74 3.53
N SER A 431 -16.82 -11.75 3.37
CA SER A 431 -18.19 -11.59 2.87
C SER A 431 -19.05 -10.68 3.75
N GLY A 432 -18.75 -10.60 5.06
CA GLY A 432 -19.42 -9.72 6.01
C GLY A 432 -18.68 -8.40 6.27
N LYS A 433 -17.66 -8.06 5.48
CA LYS A 433 -16.79 -6.89 5.70
C LYS A 433 -16.72 -5.98 4.48
N GLN A 434 -16.27 -4.76 4.72
CA GLN A 434 -15.88 -3.84 3.67
C GLN A 434 -14.39 -4.04 3.36
N VAL A 435 -14.09 -4.69 2.23
CA VAL A 435 -12.71 -4.98 1.81
C VAL A 435 -12.32 -4.05 0.67
N PHE A 436 -11.15 -3.42 0.80
CA PHE A 436 -10.62 -2.49 -0.19
C PHE A 436 -9.17 -2.84 -0.51
N PHE A 437 -8.82 -2.84 -1.79
CA PHE A 437 -7.42 -2.67 -2.19
C PHE A 437 -7.04 -1.20 -2.11
N VAL A 438 -5.85 -0.92 -1.56
CA VAL A 438 -5.36 0.45 -1.35
C VAL A 438 -4.14 0.74 -2.23
N PRO A 439 -4.31 1.33 -3.43
CA PRO A 439 -3.20 1.71 -4.32
C PRO A 439 -2.06 2.51 -3.66
N SER A 440 -2.35 3.35 -2.67
CA SER A 440 -1.34 4.13 -1.94
C SER A 440 -0.56 3.31 -0.92
N ALA A 441 -0.99 2.08 -0.57
CA ALA A 441 -0.28 1.25 0.40
C ALA A 441 1.15 0.91 -0.01
N LYS A 442 1.48 0.96 -1.31
CA LYS A 442 2.86 0.84 -1.81
C LYS A 442 3.81 1.94 -1.29
N ASP A 443 3.25 3.03 -0.78
CA ASP A 443 3.96 4.17 -0.20
C ASP A 443 3.86 4.17 1.35
N ALA A 444 3.05 3.30 1.95
CA ALA A 444 2.73 3.34 3.38
C ALA A 444 3.93 3.02 4.28
N LEU A 445 4.66 1.95 3.99
CA LEU A 445 5.83 1.56 4.77
C LEU A 445 6.90 2.69 4.89
N PRO A 446 7.39 3.29 3.78
CA PRO A 446 8.38 4.35 3.90
C PRO A 446 7.82 5.60 4.60
N ILE A 447 6.52 5.90 4.48
CA ILE A 447 5.87 6.99 5.22
C ILE A 447 5.84 6.68 6.72
N GLY A 448 5.28 5.54 7.13
CA GLY A 448 5.14 5.16 8.54
C GLY A 448 6.49 5.00 9.24
N TYR A 449 7.47 4.43 8.55
CA TYR A 449 8.84 4.33 9.08
C TYR A 449 9.44 5.73 9.31
N LEU A 450 9.34 6.64 8.33
CA LEU A 450 9.84 8.00 8.48
C LEU A 450 9.12 8.77 9.59
N GLN A 451 7.81 8.63 9.70
CA GLN A 451 7.01 9.23 10.76
C GLN A 451 7.52 8.82 12.15
N GLN A 452 7.80 7.53 12.35
CA GLN A 452 8.36 7.06 13.62
C GLN A 452 9.77 7.59 13.87
N GLN A 453 10.63 7.67 12.85
CA GLN A 453 11.97 8.22 13.02
C GLN A 453 11.94 9.71 13.37
N LEU A 454 11.05 10.49 12.73
CA LEU A 454 10.90 11.92 13.03
C LEU A 454 10.37 12.14 14.44
N LYS A 455 9.39 11.35 14.88
CA LYS A 455 8.87 11.44 16.25
C LYS A 455 9.97 11.20 17.30
N LYS A 456 10.84 10.21 17.08
CA LYS A 456 11.99 9.94 17.94
C LYS A 456 12.98 11.11 17.98
N VAL A 457 13.17 11.81 16.86
CA VAL A 457 14.03 13.00 16.81
C VAL A 457 13.43 14.16 17.60
N GLU A 458 12.11 14.33 17.58
CA GLU A 458 11.39 15.33 18.38
C GLU A 458 11.48 14.99 19.87
N GLU A 459 11.21 13.74 20.26
CA GLU A 459 11.30 13.27 21.65
C GLU A 459 12.73 13.37 22.23
N ASP A 460 13.77 13.13 21.41
CA ASP A 460 15.18 13.30 21.79
C ASP A 460 15.59 14.78 21.93
N ALA A 461 14.89 15.71 21.29
CA ALA A 461 15.21 17.14 21.32
C ALA A 461 14.58 17.88 22.52
N ASP A 462 13.52 17.30 23.08
CA ASP A 462 12.82 17.82 24.26
C ASP A 462 13.44 17.35 25.59
N GLN A 463 14.42 16.43 25.54
CA GLN A 463 15.21 15.94 26.68
C GLN A 463 16.56 16.68 26.76
#